data_AF-A9IF22-F1
#
_entry.id   AF-A9IF22-F1
#
_cell.length_a   1.000
_cell.length_b   1.000
_cell.length_c   1.000
_cell.angle_alpha   90.00
_cell.angle_beta   90.00
_cell.angle_gamma   90.00
#
_symmetry.space_group_name_H-M   'P 1'
#
loop_
_entity.id
_entity.type
_entity.pdbx_description
1 polymer ?
#
loop_
_entity_poly.entity_id
_entity_poly.type
_entity_poly.pdbx_seq_one_letter_code
_entity_poly.pdbx_strand_id
1 'polypeptide(L)'
;MKRISCAIVAAAISFGAIGIVHAETKTRAQVRAELQEAKAKGLVTYGEQEYPAPAVYTSGKTSEQVKDELQQARAAGLITDGEQQYPPQVPVSSSKTRSQVLAELKDAKAAGLVSYGDLDYPPTLTN
;
A
#
# COMPACT_ATOMS: atom_id res chain seq x y z
N MET A 1 71.76 4.55 -38.34
CA MET A 1 72.67 4.62 -37.17
C MET A 1 71.85 4.43 -35.90
N LYS A 2 72.33 3.51 -35.03
CA LYS A 2 72.26 3.44 -33.56
C LYS A 2 70.89 3.48 -32.84
N ARG A 3 70.66 2.38 -32.11
CA ARG A 3 69.69 2.12 -31.04
C ARG A 3 70.02 2.92 -29.76
N ILE A 4 69.07 2.94 -28.81
CA ILE A 4 69.22 2.78 -27.33
C ILE A 4 68.59 3.89 -26.46
N SER A 5 67.87 3.42 -25.43
CA SER A 5 67.56 4.00 -24.11
C SER A 5 66.35 4.94 -23.96
N CYS A 6 65.38 4.67 -23.08
CA CYS A 6 65.34 4.29 -21.64
C CYS A 6 65.12 5.51 -20.75
N ALA A 7 63.94 5.52 -20.12
CA ALA A 7 63.52 6.14 -18.86
C ALA A 7 63.81 7.63 -18.60
N ILE A 8 62.81 8.35 -18.09
CA ILE A 8 62.82 8.93 -16.73
C ILE A 8 61.45 9.54 -16.43
N VAL A 9 60.95 9.18 -15.25
CA VAL A 9 59.77 9.66 -14.54
C VAL A 9 59.87 11.16 -14.26
N ALA A 10 58.78 11.90 -14.40
CA ALA A 10 58.60 13.19 -13.73
C ALA A 10 57.21 13.24 -13.08
N ALA A 11 57.22 13.13 -11.75
CA ALA A 11 56.10 13.37 -10.87
C ALA A 11 55.96 14.88 -10.59
N ALA A 12 54.72 15.40 -10.60
CA ALA A 12 54.28 16.68 -10.01
C ALA A 12 52.86 16.98 -10.53
N ILE A 13 51.85 17.45 -9.79
CA ILE A 13 51.64 17.92 -8.43
C ILE A 13 50.11 17.77 -8.19
N SER A 14 49.73 17.25 -7.03
CA SER A 14 48.37 17.29 -6.49
C SER A 14 47.93 18.72 -6.18
N PHE A 15 46.67 19.11 -6.44
CA PHE A 15 45.76 19.81 -5.50
C PHE A 15 44.45 20.19 -6.21
N GLY A 16 43.31 19.89 -5.57
CA GLY A 16 42.00 20.38 -5.99
C GLY A 16 40.86 19.38 -5.76
N ALA A 17 40.54 19.12 -4.48
CA ALA A 17 39.24 18.56 -4.13
C ALA A 17 38.11 19.51 -4.57
N ILE A 18 36.95 18.96 -4.94
CA ILE A 18 35.57 19.39 -4.61
C ILE A 18 34.62 18.82 -5.69
N GLY A 19 33.62 18.04 -5.26
CA GLY A 19 32.43 17.76 -6.05
C GLY A 19 32.43 16.43 -6.80
N ILE A 20 32.36 15.32 -6.05
CA ILE A 20 31.94 14.03 -6.59
C ILE A 20 30.43 14.13 -6.89
N VAL A 21 30.06 14.63 -8.06
CA VAL A 21 28.88 14.11 -8.74
C VAL A 21 29.43 13.08 -9.71
N HIS A 22 29.46 11.82 -9.28
CA HIS A 22 29.65 10.72 -10.20
C HIS A 22 28.44 10.72 -11.16
N ALA A 23 28.52 11.52 -12.21
CA ALA A 23 27.94 11.10 -13.47
C ALA A 23 28.72 9.83 -13.80
N GLU A 24 28.16 8.67 -13.50
CA GLU A 24 28.63 7.43 -14.11
C GLU A 24 28.64 7.69 -15.62
N THR A 25 29.83 7.87 -16.18
CA THR A 25 29.99 8.17 -17.59
C THR A 25 29.69 6.88 -18.33
N LYS A 26 28.40 6.67 -18.60
CA LYS A 26 27.93 5.51 -19.35
C LYS A 26 28.72 5.44 -20.65
N THR A 27 29.32 4.28 -20.89
CA THR A 27 29.99 4.01 -22.15
C THR A 27 28.95 4.02 -23.28
N ARG A 28 29.38 4.35 -24.51
CA ARG A 28 28.51 4.27 -25.68
C ARG A 28 27.86 2.89 -25.85
N ALA A 29 28.52 1.83 -25.41
CA ALA A 29 27.98 0.48 -25.42
C ALA A 29 26.81 0.32 -24.44
N GLN A 30 26.94 0.82 -23.21
CA GLN A 30 25.87 0.81 -22.21
C GLN A 30 24.64 1.61 -22.67
N VAL A 31 24.86 2.81 -23.21
CA VAL A 31 23.75 3.65 -23.74
C VAL A 31 22.99 2.94 -24.87
N ARG A 32 23.70 2.20 -25.74
CA ARG A 32 23.05 1.41 -26.81
C ARG A 32 22.24 0.24 -26.27
N ALA A 33 22.76 -0.45 -25.25
CA ALA A 33 22.05 -1.54 -24.60
C ALA A 33 20.75 -1.07 -23.93
N GLU A 34 20.83 0.04 -23.18
CA GLU A 34 19.66 0.67 -22.54
C GLU A 34 18.63 1.14 -23.57
N LEU A 35 19.08 1.72 -24.68
CA LEU A 35 18.19 2.14 -25.76
C LEU A 35 17.51 0.95 -26.43
N GLN A 36 18.21 -0.17 -26.61
CA GLN A 36 17.61 -1.41 -27.12
C GLN A 36 16.56 -1.97 -26.13
N GLU A 37 16.86 -1.96 -24.83
CA GLU A 37 15.94 -2.39 -23.79
C GLU A 37 14.69 -1.50 -23.71
N ALA A 38 14.85 -0.18 -23.78
CA ALA A 38 13.76 0.78 -23.78
C ALA A 38 12.84 0.60 -25.00
N LYS A 39 13.43 0.31 -26.18
CA LYS A 39 12.66 -0.05 -27.38
C LYS A 39 11.88 -1.36 -27.19
N ALA A 40 12.49 -2.38 -26.60
CA ALA A 40 11.81 -3.65 -26.32
C ALA A 40 10.66 -3.48 -25.32
N LYS A 41 10.79 -2.57 -24.36
CA LYS A 41 9.75 -2.21 -23.39
C LYS A 41 8.68 -1.25 -23.94
N GLY A 42 8.78 -0.82 -25.20
CA GLY A 42 7.83 0.12 -25.79
C GLY A 42 7.90 1.54 -25.21
N LEU A 43 9.00 1.90 -24.53
CA LEU A 43 9.21 3.21 -23.90
C LEU A 43 9.70 4.28 -24.88
N VAL A 44 9.96 3.90 -26.14
CA VAL A 44 10.44 4.77 -27.22
C VAL A 44 9.35 4.88 -28.28
N THR A 45 8.85 6.09 -28.51
CA THR A 45 7.87 6.38 -29.58
C THR A 45 8.58 6.71 -30.89
N TYR A 46 7.90 6.48 -32.03
CA TYR A 46 8.42 6.77 -33.38
C TYR A 46 7.38 7.57 -34.17
N GLY A 47 7.81 8.55 -34.96
CA GLY A 47 6.93 9.39 -35.79
C GLY A 47 6.31 10.58 -35.05
N GLU A 48 5.30 11.21 -35.66
CA GLU A 48 4.58 12.39 -35.13
C GLU A 48 3.61 12.06 -33.97
N GLN A 49 3.67 10.84 -33.41
CA GLN A 49 2.87 10.48 -32.26
C GLN A 49 3.33 11.28 -31.03
N GLU A 50 2.38 11.99 -30.43
CA GLU A 50 2.55 12.93 -29.34
C GLU A 50 3.37 12.32 -28.19
N TYR A 51 4.47 12.98 -27.84
CA TYR A 51 5.27 12.68 -26.66
C TYR A 51 4.48 13.15 -25.42
N PRO A 52 4.39 12.37 -24.33
CA PRO A 52 5.29 11.29 -23.91
C PRO A 52 4.84 9.86 -24.22
N ALA A 53 5.78 8.91 -24.13
CA ALA A 53 5.47 7.48 -24.19
C ALA A 53 4.37 7.11 -23.17
N PRO A 54 3.41 6.24 -23.54
CA PRO A 54 2.32 5.87 -22.66
C PRO A 54 2.87 5.24 -21.38
N ALA A 55 2.33 5.66 -20.22
CA ALA A 55 2.70 5.09 -18.94
C ALA A 55 2.41 3.58 -18.95
N VAL A 56 3.43 2.77 -18.63
CA VAL A 56 3.25 1.34 -18.43
C VAL A 56 2.58 1.14 -17.07
N TYR A 57 1.29 0.87 -17.07
CA TYR A 57 0.56 0.49 -15.86
C TYR A 57 0.79 -1.00 -15.60
N THR A 58 1.68 -1.33 -14.67
CA THR A 58 1.73 -2.68 -14.12
C THR A 58 0.67 -2.76 -13.03
N SER A 59 -0.51 -3.31 -13.35
CA SER A 59 -1.47 -3.68 -12.31
C SER A 59 -0.80 -4.70 -11.39
N GLY A 60 -0.59 -4.34 -10.13
CA GLY A 60 0.09 -5.20 -9.15
C GLY A 60 -0.68 -6.47 -8.79
N LYS A 61 -1.91 -6.62 -9.28
CA LYS A 61 -2.78 -7.79 -9.07
C LYS A 61 -3.18 -8.41 -10.40
N THR A 62 -3.19 -9.74 -10.46
CA THR A 62 -3.79 -10.47 -11.57
C THR A 62 -5.31 -10.42 -11.49
N SER A 63 -6.00 -10.70 -12.60
CA SER A 63 -7.46 -10.75 -12.62
C SER A 63 -8.01 -11.83 -11.68
N GLU A 64 -7.29 -12.94 -11.49
CA GLU A 64 -7.62 -13.99 -10.53
C GLU A 64 -7.56 -13.46 -9.10
N GLN A 65 -6.47 -12.78 -8.72
CA GLN A 65 -6.31 -12.21 -7.38
C GLN A 65 -7.42 -11.20 -7.04
N VAL A 66 -7.83 -10.38 -8.01
CA VAL A 66 -8.94 -9.43 -7.81
C VAL A 66 -10.28 -10.16 -7.60
N LYS A 67 -10.52 -11.25 -8.32
CA LYS A 67 -11.74 -12.07 -8.13
C LYS A 67 -11.76 -12.75 -6.76
N ASP A 68 -10.63 -13.28 -6.33
CA ASP A 68 -10.49 -13.94 -5.03
C ASP A 68 -10.75 -12.94 -3.88
N GLU A 69 -10.19 -11.74 -3.97
CA GLU A 69 -10.43 -10.67 -2.98
C GLU A 69 -11.89 -10.22 -2.97
N LEU A 70 -12.51 -10.06 -4.14
CA LEU A 70 -13.91 -9.73 -4.26
C LEU A 70 -14.79 -10.80 -3.59
N GLN A 71 -14.50 -12.08 -3.82
CA GLN A 71 -15.24 -13.18 -3.21
C GLN A 71 -15.07 -13.20 -1.68
N GLN A 72 -13.85 -12.97 -1.18
CA GLN A 72 -13.59 -12.87 0.25
C GLN A 72 -14.35 -11.71 0.89
N ALA A 73 -14.35 -10.54 0.27
CA ALA A 73 -15.05 -9.36 0.76
C ALA A 73 -16.58 -9.56 0.75
N ARG A 74 -17.12 -10.27 -0.24
CA ARG A 74 -18.54 -10.69 -0.27
C ARG A 74 -18.85 -11.66 0.87
N ALA A 75 -18.02 -12.68 1.08
CA ALA A 75 -18.20 -13.64 2.17
C ALA A 75 -18.11 -12.98 3.56
N ALA A 76 -17.26 -11.97 3.71
CA ALA A 76 -17.13 -11.18 4.93
C ALA A 76 -18.26 -10.14 5.13
N GLY A 77 -19.19 -10.01 4.18
CA GLY A 77 -20.28 -9.03 4.25
C GLY A 77 -19.81 -7.57 4.16
N LEU A 78 -18.61 -7.34 3.59
CA LEU A 78 -18.02 -6.00 3.43
C LEU A 78 -18.50 -5.27 2.17
N ILE A 79 -19.18 -5.97 1.27
CA ILE A 79 -19.71 -5.44 0.01
C ILE A 79 -21.22 -5.59 0.03
N THR A 80 -21.93 -4.57 -0.44
CA THR A 80 -23.37 -4.61 -0.61
C THR A 80 -23.75 -4.46 -2.08
N ASP A 81 -24.69 -5.28 -2.54
CA ASP A 81 -25.12 -5.34 -3.94
C ASP A 81 -26.35 -4.44 -4.23
N GLY A 82 -26.82 -3.67 -3.26
CA GLY A 82 -28.06 -2.88 -3.36
C GLY A 82 -27.89 -1.43 -2.91
N GLU A 83 -28.58 -0.51 -3.60
CA GLU A 83 -28.48 0.95 -3.39
C GLU A 83 -28.86 1.42 -1.98
N GLN A 84 -29.65 0.65 -1.25
CA GLN A 84 -30.12 0.99 0.10
C GLN A 84 -29.33 0.30 1.23
N GLN A 85 -28.34 -0.53 0.89
CA GLN A 85 -27.59 -1.35 1.83
C GLN A 85 -26.24 -0.72 2.16
N TYR A 86 -26.19 0.61 2.31
CA TYR A 86 -24.98 1.31 2.73
C TYR A 86 -25.22 2.01 4.08
N PRO A 87 -24.36 1.78 5.09
CA PRO A 87 -23.14 0.97 5.06
C PRO A 87 -23.41 -0.54 5.12
N PRO A 88 -22.44 -1.40 4.73
CA PRO A 88 -22.53 -2.84 4.93
C PRO A 88 -22.80 -3.16 6.41
N GLN A 89 -23.87 -3.90 6.68
CA GLN A 89 -24.19 -4.31 8.05
C GLN A 89 -23.23 -5.41 8.48
N VAL A 90 -22.19 -5.03 9.21
CA VAL A 90 -21.31 -6.01 9.86
C VAL A 90 -22.15 -6.78 10.88
N PRO A 91 -22.19 -8.11 10.84
CA PRO A 91 -22.90 -8.89 11.84
C PRO A 91 -22.30 -8.60 13.22
N VAL A 92 -23.06 -7.89 14.06
CA VAL A 92 -22.71 -7.69 15.46
C VAL A 92 -22.90 -9.00 16.20
N SER A 93 -21.80 -9.73 16.44
CA SER A 93 -21.84 -10.91 17.29
C SER A 93 -21.97 -10.48 18.75
N SER A 94 -23.19 -10.35 19.25
CA SER A 94 -23.41 -10.28 20.69
C SER A 94 -23.11 -11.65 21.29
N SER A 95 -22.20 -11.71 22.27
CA SER A 95 -21.88 -12.97 22.97
C SER A 95 -23.06 -13.52 23.79
N LYS A 96 -24.08 -12.68 24.06
CA LYS A 96 -25.29 -13.04 24.80
C LYS A 96 -26.47 -13.21 23.86
N THR A 97 -27.18 -14.30 24.04
CA THR A 97 -28.52 -14.52 23.46
C THR A 97 -29.54 -13.61 24.12
N ARG A 98 -30.66 -13.34 23.43
CA ARG A 98 -31.75 -12.53 23.99
C ARG A 98 -32.30 -13.11 25.30
N SER A 99 -32.33 -14.43 25.45
CA SER A 99 -32.76 -15.09 26.68
C SER A 99 -31.80 -14.82 27.85
N GLN A 100 -30.48 -14.85 27.62
CA GLN A 100 -29.48 -14.51 28.62
C GLN A 100 -29.58 -13.04 29.06
N VAL A 101 -29.76 -12.11 28.11
CA VAL A 101 -29.96 -10.69 28.41
C VAL A 101 -31.23 -10.48 29.25
N LEU A 102 -32.32 -11.19 28.95
CA LEU A 102 -33.56 -11.10 29.73
C LEU A 102 -33.41 -11.68 31.14
N ALA A 103 -32.64 -12.77 31.30
CA ALA A 103 -32.34 -13.35 32.60
C ALA A 103 -31.55 -12.37 33.47
N GLU A 104 -30.47 -11.79 32.93
CA GLU A 104 -29.67 -10.79 33.64
C GLU A 104 -30.46 -9.54 33.98
N LEU A 105 -31.33 -9.08 33.06
CA LEU A 105 -32.20 -7.94 33.32
C LEU A 105 -33.16 -8.23 34.49
N LYS A 106 -33.73 -9.44 34.55
CA LYS A 106 -34.61 -9.86 35.66
C LYS A 106 -33.84 -9.88 36.98
N ASP A 107 -32.64 -10.43 36.98
CA ASP A 107 -31.81 -10.52 38.19
C ASP A 107 -31.37 -9.12 38.66
N ALA A 108 -31.00 -8.23 37.74
CA ALA A 108 -30.67 -6.84 38.04
C ALA A 108 -31.87 -6.06 38.59
N LYS A 109 -33.08 -6.30 38.07
CA LYS A 109 -34.32 -5.73 38.62
C LYS A 109 -34.60 -6.21 40.04
N ALA A 110 -34.41 -7.51 40.29
CA ALA A 110 -34.59 -8.09 41.62
C ALA A 110 -33.56 -7.55 42.63
N ALA A 111 -32.34 -7.26 42.18
CA ALA A 111 -31.28 -6.64 42.97
C ALA A 111 -31.44 -5.11 43.13
N GLY A 112 -32.50 -4.50 42.60
CA GLY A 112 -32.71 -3.05 42.65
C GLY A 112 -31.70 -2.23 41.82
N LEU A 113 -30.94 -2.87 40.94
CA LEU A 113 -29.90 -2.23 40.10
C LEU A 113 -30.46 -1.51 38.87
N VAL A 114 -31.78 -1.56 38.66
CA VAL A 114 -32.46 -0.97 37.51
C VAL A 114 -33.44 0.09 37.99
N SER A 115 -33.26 1.32 37.53
CA SER A 115 -34.15 2.45 37.80
C SER A 115 -35.09 2.72 36.60
N TYR A 116 -36.26 3.27 36.87
CA TYR A 116 -37.27 3.62 35.86
C TYR A 116 -37.69 5.09 36.02
N GLY A 117 -37.74 5.83 34.91
CA GLY A 117 -38.14 7.24 34.90
C GLY A 117 -36.99 8.21 35.20
N ASP A 118 -37.28 9.51 35.07
CA ASP A 118 -36.26 10.58 35.11
C ASP A 118 -35.80 10.96 36.53
N LEU A 119 -36.53 10.52 37.57
CA LEU A 119 -36.33 10.99 38.95
C LEU A 119 -35.63 10.00 39.87
N ASP A 120 -35.51 8.73 39.47
CA ASP A 120 -35.05 7.65 40.35
C ASP A 120 -33.62 7.19 40.04
N TYR A 121 -32.82 8.01 39.34
CA TYR A 121 -31.42 7.72 39.03
C TYR A 121 -30.46 8.46 39.98
N PRO A 122 -29.44 7.79 40.56
CA PRO A 122 -29.06 6.39 40.35
C PRO A 122 -29.87 5.39 41.20
N PRO A 123 -29.97 4.12 40.78
CA PRO A 123 -30.65 3.07 41.56
C PRO A 123 -30.01 2.93 42.95
N THR A 124 -30.83 2.98 44.00
CA THR A 124 -30.37 2.81 45.38
C THR A 124 -30.38 1.32 45.75
N LEU A 125 -29.26 0.82 46.29
CA LEU A 125 -29.15 -0.55 46.77
C LEU A 125 -29.92 -0.67 48.08
N THR A 126 -31.10 -1.29 48.06
CA THR A 126 -31.79 -1.69 49.30
C THR A 126 -31.11 -2.95 49.83
N ASN A 127 -30.46 -2.84 51.01
CA ASN A 127 -29.84 -3.96 51.73
C ASN A 127 -30.90 -4.79 52.46
#